data_AF-A0A2M7XWC6-F1
#
_entry.id   AF-A0A2M7XWC6-F1
#
_cell.length_a   1.000
_cell.length_b   1.000
_cell.length_c   1.000
_cell.angle_alpha   90.00
_cell.angle_beta   90.00
_cell.angle_gamma   90.00
#
_symmetry.space_group_name_H-M   'P 1'
#
loop_
_entity.id
_entity.type
_entity.pdbx_description
1 polymer ?
#
loop_
_entity_poly.entity_id
_entity_poly.type
_entity_poly.pdbx_seq_one_letter_code
_entity_poly.pdbx_strand_id
1 'polypeptide(L)' 'VIAGLFYEPVDTTNIFMDKIVVASSYSGRGISRALMDEFFNRIRGRGYDVVTTGFYQPGYFYKQGFRVEKNYEGLVKQLN' A
#
# COMPACT_ATOMS: atom_id res chain seq x y z
N VAL A 1 -7.16 12.63 -14.10
CA VAL A 1 -6.88 11.73 -12.95
C VAL A 1 -6.22 12.57 -11.84
N ILE A 2 -6.72 12.51 -10.59
CA ILE A 2 -6.22 13.34 -9.47
C ILE A 2 -5.38 12.56 -8.45
N ALA A 3 -5.42 11.24 -8.50
CA ALA A 3 -4.62 10.35 -7.68
C ALA A 3 -4.55 8.94 -8.29
N GLY A 4 -3.56 8.13 -7.90
CA GLY A 4 -3.38 6.77 -8.38
C GLY A 4 -2.45 5.95 -7.47
N LEU A 5 -2.56 4.62 -7.57
CA LEU A 5 -1.76 3.65 -6.82
C LEU A 5 -1.26 2.58 -7.80
N PHE A 6 0.02 2.28 -7.75
CA PHE A 6 0.70 1.31 -8.61
C PHE A 6 1.12 0.10 -7.79
N TYR A 7 0.80 -1.09 -8.30
CA TYR A 7 1.10 -2.36 -7.65
C TYR A 7 1.26 -3.48 -8.68
N GLU A 8 1.96 -4.53 -8.29
CA GLU A 8 2.15 -5.75 -9.07
C GLU A 8 2.10 -6.99 -8.16
N PRO A 9 1.56 -8.13 -8.64
CA PRO A 9 1.68 -9.40 -7.93
C PRO A 9 3.14 -9.85 -7.86
N VAL A 10 3.58 -10.23 -6.66
CA VAL A 10 4.88 -10.90 -6.48
C VAL A 10 4.69 -12.41 -6.62
N ASP A 11 3.66 -12.94 -5.97
CA ASP A 11 3.25 -14.34 -6.02
C ASP A 11 1.73 -14.47 -5.86
N THR A 12 1.23 -15.66 -5.56
CA THR A 12 -0.21 -15.94 -5.42
C THR A 12 -0.84 -15.32 -4.18
N THR A 13 -0.04 -14.89 -3.21
CA THR A 13 -0.47 -14.39 -1.89
C THR A 13 0.05 -12.98 -1.56
N ASN A 14 1.08 -12.51 -2.26
CA ASN A 14 1.77 -11.26 -2.01
C ASN A 14 1.67 -10.27 -3.17
N ILE A 15 1.41 -9.00 -2.84
CA ILE A 15 1.41 -7.86 -3.76
C ILE A 15 2.51 -6.88 -3.35
N PHE A 16 3.30 -6.44 -4.31
CA PHE A 16 4.20 -5.32 -4.13
C PHE A 16 3.52 -4.03 -4.58
N MET A 17 3.42 -3.04 -3.69
CA MET A 17 2.92 -1.71 -3.98
C MET A 17 4.11 -0.75 -4.13
N ASP A 18 4.35 -0.28 -5.36
CA ASP A 18 5.47 0.60 -5.70
C ASP A 18 5.22 2.03 -5.17
N LYS A 19 4.12 2.66 -5.57
CA LYS A 19 3.83 4.04 -5.16
C LYS A 19 2.36 4.38 -5.12
N ILE A 20 2.06 5.40 -4.32
CA ILE A 20 0.80 6.14 -4.33
C ILE A 20 1.08 7.61 -4.63
N VAL A 21 0.30 8.20 -5.55
CA VAL A 21 0.47 9.58 -5.99
C VAL A 21 -0.86 10.31 -5.84
N VAL A 22 -0.82 11.52 -5.28
CA VAL A 22 -1.95 12.45 -5.21
C VAL A 22 -1.48 13.78 -5.78
N ALA A 23 -2.27 14.37 -6.68
CA ALA A 23 -1.98 15.70 -7.21
C ALA A 23 -1.83 16.71 -6.07
N SER A 24 -0.81 17.56 -6.12
CA SER A 24 -0.43 18.46 -5.02
C SER A 24 -1.57 19.36 -4.54
N SER A 25 -2.40 19.85 -5.47
CA SER A 25 -3.60 20.67 -5.20
C SER A 25 -4.68 19.94 -4.38
N TYR A 26 -4.57 18.62 -4.24
CA TYR A 26 -5.48 17.75 -3.50
C TYR A 26 -4.80 17.05 -2.30
N SER A 27 -3.55 17.40 -1.98
CA SER A 27 -2.85 16.88 -0.80
C SER A 27 -3.55 17.28 0.50
N GLY A 28 -3.39 16.47 1.55
CA GLY A 28 -3.99 16.71 2.87
C GLY A 28 -5.50 16.48 2.97
N ARG A 29 -6.19 16.10 1.88
CA ARG A 29 -7.64 15.88 1.84
C ARG A 29 -8.08 14.44 2.11
N GLY A 30 -7.18 13.59 2.61
CA GLY A 30 -7.47 12.18 2.91
C GLY A 30 -7.56 11.24 1.68
N ILE A 31 -7.32 11.74 0.47
CA ILE A 31 -7.42 10.94 -0.77
C ILE A 31 -6.47 9.75 -0.77
N SER A 32 -5.23 9.94 -0.33
CA SER A 32 -4.26 8.85 -0.27
C SER A 32 -4.70 7.73 0.67
N ARG A 33 -5.27 8.09 1.83
CA ARG A 33 -5.84 7.13 2.78
C ARG A 33 -7.02 6.38 2.16
N ALA A 34 -7.96 7.07 1.53
CA ALA A 34 -9.11 6.44 0.88
C ALA A 34 -8.69 5.46 -0.23
N LEU A 35 -7.67 5.82 -1.03
CA LEU A 35 -7.09 4.92 -2.04
C LEU A 35 -6.45 3.69 -1.41
N MET A 36 -5.72 3.84 -0.30
CA MET A 36 -5.12 2.71 0.41
C MET A 36 -6.20 1.77 0.98
N ASP A 37 -7.21 2.31 1.64
CA ASP A 37 -8.30 1.52 2.23
C ASP A 37 -9.06 0.74 1.15
N GLU A 38 -9.38 1.38 0.02
CA GLU A 38 -10.00 0.72 -1.13
C GLU A 38 -9.08 -0.35 -1.72
N PHE A 39 -7.81 -0.05 -1.92
CA PHE A 39 -6.83 -1.00 -2.44
C PHE A 39 -6.71 -2.25 -1.58
N PHE A 40 -6.57 -2.10 -0.26
CA PHE A 40 -6.49 -3.24 0.66
C PHE A 40 -7.75 -4.09 0.61
N ASN A 41 -8.93 -3.46 0.59
CA ASN A 41 -10.19 -4.18 0.46
C ASN A 41 -10.28 -4.96 -0.85
N ARG A 42 -9.90 -4.34 -1.97
CA ARG A 42 -9.92 -4.96 -3.29
C ARG A 42 -8.97 -6.15 -3.39
N ILE A 43 -7.75 -6.00 -2.89
CA ILE A 43 -6.72 -7.04 -2.99
C ILE A 43 -6.99 -8.20 -2.03
N ARG A 44 -7.48 -7.93 -0.82
CA ARG A 44 -8.02 -8.95 0.09
C ARG A 44 -9.17 -9.73 -0.55
N GLY A 45 -10.10 -9.04 -1.20
CA GLY A 45 -11.20 -9.69 -1.93
C GLY A 45 -10.75 -10.55 -3.12
N ARG A 46 -9.51 -10.39 -3.59
CA ARG A 46 -8.88 -11.21 -4.63
C ARG A 46 -8.07 -12.39 -4.06
N GLY A 47 -8.02 -12.57 -2.73
CA GLY A 47 -7.34 -13.70 -2.08
C GLY A 47 -5.86 -13.49 -1.79
N TYR A 48 -5.37 -12.24 -1.82
CA TYR A 48 -4.03 -11.92 -1.37
C TYR A 48 -4.02 -11.63 0.14
N ASP A 49 -2.94 -12.04 0.80
CA ASP A 49 -2.79 -11.98 2.26
C ASP A 49 -1.84 -10.86 2.68
N VAL A 50 -0.90 -10.49 1.80
CA VAL A 50 0.20 -9.59 2.13
C VAL A 50 0.35 -8.49 1.10
N VAL A 51 0.55 -7.26 1.58
CA VAL A 51 1.04 -6.15 0.77
C VAL A 51 2.42 -5.74 1.28
N THR A 52 3.38 -5.67 0.37
CA THR A 52 4.74 -5.19 0.61
C THR A 52 5.00 -3.87 -0.11
N THR A 53 5.92 -3.05 0.40
CA THR A 53 6.39 -1.83 -0.27
C THR A 53 7.83 -1.51 0.14
N GLY A 54 8.52 -0.65 -0.60
CA GLY A 54 9.86 -0.19 -0.22
C GLY A 54 9.87 0.74 1.00
N PHE A 55 11.06 1.28 1.32
CA PHE A 55 11.27 2.15 2.49
C PHE A 55 11.10 3.65 2.21
N TYR A 56 10.51 4.06 1.09
CA TYR A 56 10.31 5.48 0.79
C TYR A 56 9.17 6.05 1.65
N GLN A 57 9.43 7.14 2.40
CA GLN A 57 8.47 7.78 3.32
C GLN A 57 7.78 6.80 4.31
N PRO A 58 8.55 6.05 5.11
CA PRO A 58 8.01 4.95 5.91
C PRO A 58 7.02 5.43 6.97
N GLY A 59 7.15 6.67 7.45
CA GLY A 59 6.22 7.27 8.41
C GLY A 59 4.78 7.40 7.89
N TYR A 60 4.57 7.51 6.57
CA TYR A 60 3.22 7.43 5.99
C TYR A 60 2.68 6.00 6.08
N PHE A 61 3.48 5.02 5.68
CA PHE A 61 3.08 3.62 5.63
C PHE A 61 2.87 3.00 7.01
N TYR A 62 3.65 3.42 8.02
CA TYR A 62 3.40 3.01 9.41
C TYR A 62 2.00 3.41 9.90
N LYS A 63 1.49 4.57 9.49
CA LYS A 63 0.11 5.00 9.80
C LYS A 63 -0.95 4.15 9.07
N GLN A 64 -0.58 3.46 8.00
CA GLN A 64 -1.45 2.52 7.26
C GLN A 64 -1.32 1.08 7.79
N GLY A 65 -0.55 0.87 8.87
CA GLY A 65 -0.35 -0.43 9.51
C GLY A 65 0.75 -1.28 8.89
N PHE A 66 1.61 -0.71 8.04
CA PHE A 66 2.83 -1.40 7.62
C PHE A 66 3.86 -1.46 8.76
N ARG A 67 4.72 -2.47 8.73
CA ARG A 67 5.79 -2.70 9.69
C ARG A 67 7.04 -3.26 9.01
N VAL A 68 8.18 -3.16 9.67
CA VAL A 68 9.41 -3.84 9.26
C VAL A 68 9.31 -5.30 9.68
N GLU A 69 9.52 -6.23 8.75
CA GLU A 69 9.55 -7.67 9.01
C GLU A 69 10.87 -8.26 8.51
N LYS A 70 11.50 -9.13 9.30
CA LYS A 70 12.88 -9.61 9.04
C LYS A 70 13.03 -10.40 7.73
N ASN A 71 11.95 -11.00 7.24
CA ASN A 71 11.95 -11.87 6.06
C ASN A 71 11.60 -11.14 4.76
N TYR A 72 11.46 -9.81 4.81
CA TYR A 72 11.08 -8.99 3.66
C TYR A 72 12.07 -7.86 3.46
N GLU A 73 12.35 -7.52 2.20
CA GLU A 73 13.24 -6.42 1.83
C GLU A 73 12.57 -5.03 1.98
N GLY A 74 11.43 -4.97 2.67
CA GLY A 74 10.55 -3.80 2.68
C GLY A 74 9.63 -3.73 3.88
N LEU A 75 8.67 -2.82 3.79
CA LEU A 75 7.58 -2.70 4.74
C LEU A 75 6.46 -3.68 4.37
N VAL A 76 5.86 -4.30 5.38
CA VAL A 76 4.85 -5.35 5.22
C VAL A 76 3.57 -4.96 5.93
N LYS A 77 2.44 -5.18 5.26
CA LYS A 77 1.10 -5.14 5.83
C LYS A 77 0.39 -6.48 5.59
N GLN A 78 0.00 -7.13 6.68
CA GLN A 78 -0.91 -8.27 6.66
C GLN A 78 -2.35 -7.76 6.44
N LEU A 79 -3.11 -8.43 5.56
CA LEU A 79 -4.48 -8.06 5.19
C LEU A 79 -5.59 -8.79 5.97
N ASN A 80 -5.21 -9.60 6.97
CA ASN A 80 -6.10 -10.36 7.87
C ASN A 80 -7.43 -9.66 8.17
#